data_AF-A0A7D9D188-F1
#
_entry.id   AF-A0A7D9D188-F1
#
_cell.length_a   1.000
_cell.length_b   1.000
_cell.length_c   1.000
_cell.angle_alpha   90.00
_cell.angle_beta   90.00
_cell.angle_gamma   90.00
#
_symmetry.space_group_name_H-M   'P 1'
#
loop_
_entity.id
_entity.type
_entity.pdbx_description
1 polymer ?
#
loop_
_entity_poly.entity_id
_entity_poly.type
_entity_poly.pdbx_seq_one_letter_code
_entity_poly.pdbx_strand_id
1 'polypeptide(L)'
;MFARQGIRSASRFGVRKASTASSVVSKVTGFANCSWYWTKVFGNVAKQIYIKEGLTPPNASEFRKVYDDAVKQGLLLVRDPKRYSTSLLRVAQTSTSGDYLKYGCYLIQILGFFALGEIVGRRKLAGYPDYGPKKSD
;
A
#
# COMPACT_ATOMS: atom_id res chain seq x y z
N MET A 1 23.96 -10.17 -76.94
CA MET A 1 22.95 -9.71 -75.96
C MET A 1 23.56 -9.86 -74.57
N PHE A 2 24.00 -8.77 -73.93
CA PHE A 2 24.68 -8.81 -72.63
C PHE A 2 23.83 -8.05 -71.59
N ALA A 3 23.17 -8.78 -70.69
CA ALA A 3 22.42 -8.20 -69.58
C ALA A 3 23.36 -7.96 -68.39
N ARG A 4 23.63 -6.69 -68.08
CA ARG A 4 24.34 -6.27 -66.88
C ARG A 4 23.41 -6.43 -65.67
N GLN A 5 23.64 -7.43 -64.83
CA GLN A 5 23.06 -7.50 -63.49
C GLN A 5 23.68 -6.40 -62.63
N GLY A 6 22.90 -5.36 -62.34
CA GLY A 6 23.28 -4.31 -61.41
C GLY A 6 23.31 -4.84 -59.99
N ILE A 7 24.50 -5.02 -59.43
CA ILE A 7 24.71 -5.32 -58.01
C ILE A 7 24.27 -4.09 -57.21
N ARG A 8 23.04 -4.12 -56.68
CA ARG A 8 22.60 -3.16 -55.66
C ARG A 8 23.37 -3.46 -54.37
N SER A 9 24.48 -2.75 -54.16
CA SER A 9 25.18 -2.70 -52.89
C SER A 9 24.29 -1.98 -51.85
N ALA A 10 23.40 -2.73 -51.21
CA ALA A 10 22.70 -2.25 -50.02
C ALA A 10 23.72 -2.11 -48.90
N SER A 11 23.90 -0.89 -48.38
CA SER A 11 24.81 -0.58 -47.29
C SER A 11 24.53 -1.48 -46.07
N ARG A 12 25.36 -2.51 -45.87
CA ARG A 12 25.29 -3.49 -44.76
C ARG A 12 25.45 -2.85 -43.37
N PHE A 13 25.76 -1.55 -43.31
CA PHE A 13 26.00 -0.80 -42.09
C PHE A 13 24.69 -0.39 -41.36
N GLY A 14 23.59 -0.18 -42.09
CA GLY A 14 22.29 0.17 -41.50
C GLY A 14 21.52 -1.03 -40.93
N VAL A 15 21.63 -2.20 -41.58
CA VAL A 15 20.92 -3.43 -41.18
C VAL A 15 21.46 -4.00 -39.86
N ARG A 16 22.77 -3.88 -39.61
CA ARG A 16 23.40 -4.35 -38.36
C ARG A 16 23.04 -3.49 -37.14
N LYS A 17 22.97 -2.16 -37.31
CA LYS A 17 22.50 -1.26 -36.24
C LYS A 17 21.02 -1.46 -35.93
N ALA A 18 20.19 -1.70 -36.96
CA ALA A 18 18.80 -2.08 -36.80
C ALA A 18 18.64 -3.43 -36.08
N SER A 19 19.46 -4.45 -36.39
CA SER A 19 19.37 -5.76 -35.73
C SER A 19 19.80 -5.75 -34.25
N THR A 20 20.79 -4.94 -33.88
CA THR A 20 21.21 -4.78 -32.48
C THR A 20 20.20 -3.95 -31.69
N ALA A 21 19.64 -2.89 -32.28
CA ALA A 21 18.55 -2.12 -31.68
C ALA A 21 17.30 -2.99 -31.46
N SER A 22 16.91 -3.81 -32.44
CA SER A 22 15.79 -4.75 -32.31
C SER A 22 16.03 -5.77 -31.19
N SER A 23 17.27 -6.26 -31.02
CA SER A 23 17.60 -7.23 -29.97
C SER A 23 17.54 -6.63 -28.55
N VAL A 24 17.95 -5.36 -28.38
CA VAL A 24 17.82 -4.64 -27.09
C VAL A 24 16.35 -4.35 -26.79
N VAL A 25 15.59 -3.90 -27.79
CA VAL A 25 14.14 -3.69 -27.64
C VAL A 25 13.44 -4.99 -27.27
N SER A 26 13.76 -6.12 -27.89
CA SER A 26 13.19 -7.44 -27.54
C SER A 26 13.51 -7.89 -26.12
N LYS A 27 14.70 -7.56 -25.59
CA LYS A 27 15.05 -7.85 -24.19
C LYS A 27 14.27 -6.97 -23.22
N VAL A 28 14.18 -5.66 -23.48
CA VAL A 28 13.42 -4.72 -22.65
C VAL A 28 11.93 -5.06 -22.65
N THR A 29 11.35 -5.42 -23.80
CA THR A 29 9.96 -5.87 -23.87
C THR A 29 9.75 -7.21 -23.15
N GLY A 30 10.74 -8.12 -23.19
CA GLY A 30 10.73 -9.34 -22.38
C GLY A 30 10.67 -9.05 -20.87
N PHE A 31 11.50 -8.13 -20.37
CA PHE A 31 11.47 -7.70 -18.96
C PHE A 31 10.18 -6.97 -18.60
N ALA A 32 9.68 -6.10 -19.47
CA ALA A 32 8.41 -5.39 -19.26
C ALA A 32 7.23 -6.37 -19.18
N ASN A 33 7.19 -7.37 -20.07
CA ASN A 33 6.16 -8.41 -20.05
C ASN A 33 6.23 -9.28 -18.78
N CYS A 34 7.44 -9.62 -18.33
CA CYS A 34 7.65 -10.35 -17.07
C CYS A 34 7.16 -9.52 -15.87
N SER A 35 7.57 -8.26 -15.77
CA SER A 35 7.13 -7.34 -14.71
C SER A 35 5.61 -7.16 -14.73
N TRP A 36 5.01 -6.99 -15.90
CA TRP A 36 3.57 -6.87 -16.07
C TRP A 36 2.81 -8.10 -15.59
N TYR A 37 3.31 -9.30 -15.91
CA TYR A 37 2.76 -10.56 -15.42
C TYR A 37 2.80 -10.63 -13.90
N TRP A 38 3.95 -10.34 -13.28
CA TRP A 38 4.09 -10.37 -11.82
C TRP A 38 3.22 -9.33 -11.12
N THR A 39 3.06 -8.13 -11.68
CA THR A 39 2.14 -7.12 -11.16
C THR A 39 0.69 -7.63 -11.15
N LYS A 40 0.26 -8.35 -12.20
CA LYS A 40 -1.08 -8.94 -12.24
C LYS A 40 -1.26 -10.05 -11.21
N VAL A 41 -0.27 -10.94 -11.08
CA VAL A 41 -0.29 -12.01 -10.07
C VAL A 41 -0.35 -11.40 -8.67
N PHE A 42 0.50 -10.43 -8.39
CA PHE A 42 0.49 -9.69 -7.13
C PHE A 42 -0.87 -9.04 -6.86
N GLY A 43 -1.48 -8.38 -7.85
CA GLY A 43 -2.81 -7.79 -7.71
C GLY A 43 -3.89 -8.81 -7.36
N ASN A 44 -3.87 -10.01 -7.96
CA ASN A 44 -4.81 -11.08 -7.63
C ASN A 44 -4.58 -11.65 -6.22
N VAL A 45 -3.32 -11.84 -5.82
CA VAL A 45 -2.97 -12.31 -4.48
C VAL A 45 -3.38 -11.26 -3.43
N ALA A 46 -3.05 -9.99 -3.65
CA ALA A 46 -3.46 -8.89 -2.79
C ALA A 46 -5.00 -8.81 -2.65
N LYS A 47 -5.74 -9.02 -3.74
CA LYS A 47 -7.20 -9.07 -3.71
C LYS A 47 -7.74 -10.24 -2.87
N GLN A 48 -7.13 -11.42 -2.96
CA GLN A 48 -7.53 -12.56 -2.15
C GLN A 48 -7.31 -12.28 -0.66
N ILE A 49 -6.15 -11.72 -0.31
CA ILE A 49 -5.83 -11.33 1.08
C ILE A 49 -6.82 -10.27 1.57
N TYR A 50 -7.10 -9.24 0.77
CA TYR A 50 -8.04 -8.17 1.13
C TYR A 50 -9.43 -8.70 1.51
N ILE A 51 -9.94 -9.67 0.75
CA ILE A 51 -11.24 -10.30 1.02
C ILE A 51 -11.15 -11.26 2.22
N LYS A 52 -10.08 -12.07 2.30
CA LYS A 52 -9.88 -13.06 3.37
C LYS A 52 -9.72 -12.43 4.74
N GLU A 53 -8.96 -11.34 4.82
CA GLU A 53 -8.69 -10.60 6.06
C GLU A 53 -9.82 -9.61 6.41
N GLY A 54 -10.87 -9.51 5.60
CA GLY A 54 -11.99 -8.60 5.87
C GLY A 54 -11.56 -7.13 5.94
N LEU A 55 -10.56 -6.71 5.13
CA LEU A 55 -10.09 -5.32 5.07
C LEU A 55 -11.09 -4.36 4.41
N THR A 56 -12.27 -4.88 4.04
CA THR A 56 -13.41 -4.07 3.63
C THR A 56 -13.87 -3.18 4.77
N PRO A 57 -14.25 -1.92 4.50
CA PRO A 57 -14.83 -1.07 5.52
C PRO A 57 -16.05 -1.78 6.13
N PRO A 58 -16.17 -1.81 7.47
CA PRO A 58 -17.21 -2.57 8.14
C PRO A 58 -18.59 -1.95 7.90
N ASN A 59 -19.64 -2.72 8.19
CA ASN A 59 -21.01 -2.24 8.01
C ASN A 59 -21.34 -1.14 9.04
N ALA A 60 -22.26 -0.24 8.71
CA ALA A 60 -22.70 0.84 9.60
C ALA A 60 -23.23 0.31 10.96
N SER A 61 -23.79 -0.91 10.98
CA SER A 61 -24.23 -1.57 12.21
C SER A 61 -23.07 -1.98 13.13
N GLU A 62 -21.94 -2.40 12.57
CA GLU A 62 -20.73 -2.75 13.33
C GLU A 62 -20.06 -1.50 13.89
N PHE A 63 -19.98 -0.43 13.10
CA PHE A 63 -19.55 0.88 13.57
C PHE A 63 -20.36 1.35 14.77
N ARG A 64 -21.69 1.25 14.70
CA ARG A 64 -22.57 1.62 15.80
C ARG A 64 -22.30 0.78 17.06
N LYS A 65 -22.10 -0.53 16.91
CA LYS A 65 -21.77 -1.41 18.05
C LYS A 65 -20.49 -0.96 18.75
N VAL A 66 -19.42 -0.72 18.01
CA VAL A 66 -18.13 -0.28 18.58
C VAL A 66 -18.29 1.06 19.30
N TYR A 67 -19.03 2.00 18.71
CA TYR A 67 -19.29 3.29 19.33
C TYR A 67 -20.13 3.17 20.61
N ASP A 68 -21.24 2.42 20.55
CA ASP A 68 -22.11 2.18 21.71
C ASP A 68 -21.33 1.51 22.85
N ASP A 69 -20.45 0.56 22.53
CA ASP A 69 -19.63 -0.12 23.53
C ASP A 69 -18.54 0.78 24.12
N ALA A 70 -17.90 1.63 23.31
CA ALA A 70 -16.95 2.63 23.80
C ALA A 70 -17.63 3.64 24.75
N VAL A 71 -18.83 4.12 24.40
CA VAL A 71 -19.62 5.02 25.24
C VAL A 71 -20.02 4.34 26.56
N LYS A 72 -20.50 3.09 26.51
CA LYS A 72 -20.82 2.32 27.73
C LYS A 72 -19.61 2.16 28.63
N GLN A 73 -18.45 1.85 28.07
CA GLN A 73 -17.19 1.72 28.84
C GLN A 73 -16.80 3.06 29.49
N GLY A 74 -16.90 4.16 28.76
CA GLY A 74 -16.66 5.50 29.32
C GLY A 74 -17.64 5.85 30.44
N LEU A 75 -18.92 5.50 30.29
CA LEU A 75 -19.94 5.74 31.32
C LEU A 75 -19.69 4.88 32.58
N LEU A 76 -19.24 3.64 32.41
CA LEU A 76 -18.86 2.75 33.51
C LEU A 76 -17.65 3.28 34.28
N LEU A 77 -16.67 3.88 33.59
CA LEU A 77 -15.52 4.52 34.23
C LEU A 77 -15.96 5.70 35.12
N VAL A 78 -16.91 6.51 34.67
CA VAL A 78 -17.41 7.67 35.44
C VAL A 78 -18.30 7.24 36.60
N ARG A 79 -19.18 6.25 36.39
CA ARG A 79 -20.13 5.78 37.41
C ARG A 79 -19.46 4.99 38.53
N ASP A 80 -18.60 4.03 38.17
CA ASP A 80 -18.00 3.08 39.11
C ASP A 80 -16.50 2.87 38.81
N PRO A 81 -15.64 3.86 39.12
CA PRO A 81 -14.22 3.80 38.80
C PRO A 81 -13.51 2.60 39.46
N LYS A 82 -13.96 2.17 40.66
CA LYS A 82 -13.39 1.01 41.37
C LYS A 82 -13.70 -0.32 40.66
N ARG A 83 -14.89 -0.45 40.08
CA ARG A 83 -15.30 -1.66 39.34
C ARG A 83 -14.60 -1.74 37.99
N TYR A 84 -14.41 -0.59 37.35
CA TYR A 84 -13.65 -0.51 36.11
C TYR A 84 -12.16 -0.85 36.33
N SER A 85 -11.51 -0.28 37.35
CA SER A 85 -10.09 -0.54 37.62
C SER A 85 -9.80 -2.01 37.99
N THR A 86 -10.66 -2.63 38.79
CA THR A 86 -10.56 -4.07 39.12
C THR A 86 -10.75 -4.97 37.90
N SER A 87 -11.61 -4.56 36.97
CA SER A 87 -11.80 -5.28 35.69
C SER A 87 -10.56 -5.17 34.80
N LEU A 88 -9.95 -3.97 34.71
CA LEU A 88 -8.69 -3.78 33.98
C LEU A 88 -7.52 -4.55 34.59
N LEU A 89 -7.39 -4.54 35.91
CA LEU A 89 -6.35 -5.31 36.60
C LEU A 89 -6.51 -6.81 36.35
N ARG A 90 -7.75 -7.31 36.36
CA ARG A 90 -8.03 -8.71 36.01
C ARG A 90 -7.61 -9.02 34.58
N VAL A 91 -7.94 -8.15 33.62
CA VAL A 91 -7.50 -8.31 32.22
C VAL A 91 -5.97 -8.35 32.16
N ALA A 92 -5.28 -7.39 32.76
CA ALA A 92 -3.82 -7.32 32.78
C ALA A 92 -3.16 -8.56 33.42
N GLN A 93 -3.77 -9.12 34.47
CA GLN A 93 -3.30 -10.35 35.13
C GLN A 93 -3.53 -11.61 34.30
N THR A 94 -4.60 -11.64 33.50
CA THR A 94 -4.94 -12.78 32.63
C THR A 94 -4.25 -12.73 31.26
N SER A 95 -3.73 -11.57 30.86
CA SER A 95 -3.07 -11.39 29.56
C SER A 95 -1.68 -12.02 29.54
N THR A 96 -1.39 -12.76 28.47
CA THR A 96 -0.07 -13.38 28.24
C THR A 96 0.87 -12.38 27.56
N SER A 97 2.20 -12.56 27.67
CA SER A 97 3.21 -11.71 26.99
C SER A 97 2.95 -11.52 25.48
N GLY A 98 2.36 -12.53 24.82
CA GLY A 98 1.99 -12.45 23.41
C GLY A 98 0.85 -11.47 23.09
N ASP A 99 -0.03 -11.18 24.05
CA ASP A 99 -1.16 -10.26 23.84
C ASP A 99 -0.69 -8.81 23.84
N TYR A 100 0.26 -8.46 24.70
CA TYR A 100 0.89 -7.14 24.70
C TYR A 100 1.56 -6.81 23.37
N LEU A 101 2.23 -7.80 22.76
CA LEU A 101 2.84 -7.62 21.44
C LEU A 101 1.78 -7.38 20.37
N LYS A 102 0.67 -8.15 20.38
CA LYS A 102 -0.44 -7.96 19.43
C LYS A 102 -1.06 -6.57 19.57
N TYR A 103 -1.36 -6.13 20.79
CA TYR A 103 -1.90 -4.79 21.04
C TYR A 103 -0.91 -3.69 20.64
N GLY A 104 0.39 -3.91 20.84
CA GLY A 104 1.44 -3.02 20.35
C GLY A 104 1.45 -2.90 18.82
N CYS A 105 1.34 -4.03 18.12
CA CYS A 105 1.23 -4.06 16.66
C CYS A 105 -0.03 -3.30 16.18
N TYR A 106 -1.18 -3.50 16.83
CA TYR A 106 -2.41 -2.77 16.49
C TYR A 106 -2.28 -1.27 16.74
N LEU A 107 -1.60 -0.85 17.82
CA LEU A 107 -1.35 0.56 18.08
C LEU A 107 -0.50 1.20 16.97
N ILE A 108 0.58 0.54 16.57
CA ILE A 108 1.44 0.99 15.46
C ILE A 108 0.63 1.06 14.16
N GLN A 109 -0.23 0.07 13.92
CA GLN A 109 -1.10 0.05 12.74
C GLN A 109 -2.10 1.21 12.72
N ILE A 110 -2.71 1.56 13.86
CA ILE A 110 -3.62 2.71 13.98
C ILE A 110 -2.86 4.01 13.70
N LEU A 111 -1.67 4.18 14.28
CA LEU A 111 -0.82 5.35 14.01
C LEU A 111 -0.40 5.43 12.54
N GLY A 112 -0.10 4.29 11.93
CA GLY A 112 0.17 4.18 10.49
C GLY A 112 -1.02 4.64 9.65
N PHE A 113 -2.23 4.17 9.94
CA PHE A 113 -3.44 4.60 9.24
C PHE A 113 -3.77 6.07 9.46
N PHE A 114 -3.52 6.61 10.65
CA PHE A 114 -3.66 8.04 10.91
C PHE A 114 -2.72 8.88 10.02
N ALA A 115 -1.44 8.52 9.96
CA ALA A 115 -0.47 9.20 9.11
C ALA A 115 -0.81 9.07 7.61
N LEU A 116 -1.25 7.89 7.17
CA LEU A 116 -1.75 7.68 5.81
C LEU A 116 -2.96 8.58 5.51
N GLY A 117 -3.89 8.72 6.46
CA GLY A 117 -5.02 9.64 6.36
C GLY A 117 -4.58 11.09 6.18
N GLU A 118 -3.57 11.54 6.93
CA GLU A 118 -3.01 12.88 6.74
C GLU A 118 -2.32 13.07 5.39
N ILE A 119 -1.62 12.04 4.88
CA ILE A 119 -0.98 12.07 3.56
C ILE A 119 -2.04 12.22 2.47
N VAL A 120 -3.11 11.42 2.53
CA VAL A 120 -4.24 11.49 1.59
C VAL A 120 -4.97 12.82 1.70
N GLY A 121 -5.24 13.30 2.92
CA GLY A 121 -5.90 14.58 3.17
C GLY A 121 -5.10 15.77 2.65
N ARG A 122 -3.78 15.75 2.83
CA ARG A 122 -2.86 16.79 2.32
C ARG A 122 -2.51 16.63 0.84
N ARG A 123 -2.74 15.45 0.25
CA ARG A 123 -2.29 15.07 -1.11
C ARG A 123 -0.79 15.29 -1.34
N LYS A 124 0.01 15.16 -0.28
CA LYS A 124 1.46 15.35 -0.28
C LYS A 124 2.12 14.29 0.59
N LEU A 125 3.22 13.73 0.10
CA LEU A 125 3.99 12.71 0.82
C LEU A 125 4.82 13.29 1.97
N ALA A 126 5.27 14.55 1.83
CA ALA A 126 6.04 15.25 2.85
C ALA A 126 5.73 16.75 2.83
N GLY A 127 5.73 17.36 4.03
CA GLY A 127 5.55 18.79 4.23
C GLY A 127 4.11 19.31 4.08
N TYR A 128 3.89 20.53 4.53
CA TYR A 128 2.66 21.27 4.28
C TYR A 128 2.79 22.07 2.98
N PRO A 129 1.69 22.39 2.29
CA PRO A 129 1.74 23.40 1.24
C PRO A 129 2.12 24.75 1.84
N ASP A 130 3.14 25.39 1.26
CA ASP A 130 3.44 26.78 1.59
C ASP A 130 2.30 27.65 1.09
N TYR A 131 1.56 28.24 2.03
CA TYR A 131 0.49 29.19 1.76
C TYR A 131 0.97 30.65 1.93
N GLY A 132 2.27 30.86 2.19
CA GLY A 132 2.89 32.18 2.37
C GLY A 132 3.64 32.68 1.13
N PRO A 133 4.05 33.96 1.09
CA PRO A 133 4.88 34.48 0.02
C PRO A 133 6.16 33.65 -0.07
N LYS A 134 6.46 33.14 -1.26
CA LYS A 134 7.66 32.34 -1.51
C LYS A 134 8.88 33.17 -1.12
N LYS A 135 9.68 32.67 -0.17
CA LYS A 135 11.02 33.22 0.05
C LYS A 135 11.83 32.94 -1.22
N SER A 136 12.25 34.00 -1.89
CA SER A 136 13.22 33.94 -2.98
C SER A 136 14.58 33.70 -2.37
N ASP A 137 15.09 32.47 -2.50
CA ASP A 137 16.51 32.16 -2.32
C ASP A 137 17.27 32.47 -3.62
#